data_AF-A0AAV9XQU4-F1
#
_entry.id   AF-A0AAV9XQU4-F1
#
_cell.length_a   1.000
_cell.length_b   1.000
_cell.length_c   1.000
_cell.angle_alpha   90.00
_cell.angle_beta   90.00
_cell.angle_gamma   90.00
#
_symmetry.space_group_name_H-M   'P 1'
#
loop_
_entity.id
_entity.type
_entity.pdbx_description
1 polymer ?
#
loop_
_entity_poly.entity_id
_entity_poly.type
_entity_poly.pdbx_seq_one_letter_code
_entity_poly.pdbx_strand_id
1 'polypeptide(L)'
;MYKILRNRPMRATMNTALKDASKNHFVRQQVRSLSIHEYLSANLLKSYGIGVPNGQNATTVEEAEKVAKNIGGDDMVIKAQVLAGGRGKGTFDNGLKGGVRVVYSPAEAKLFAGEMIGHKLITKQTGAAGKLCTSVFIVERKFARREFYLAILMDRATQGPVIVASSQGGMDIEAVAKESPDAIITTPISIHEGVTDEIGQKIAKQLGFSPQCIDEAASTIQKLYKVFIEKDATQIEINPLAETNDHKVLCMDAKFGFDDNADFRQQEVFSWRDIAQEDPDEVQAAEYGLNFIKLDGDIGCLVNGAGLAMATMDIIKLNGGSPANFLDVGGGATPKAIQRAFELITKDPKVTAIFVNIFGGIVRCDDIARGLIGTVQNMNLRVPVVARLQGTNMQEAQKLINESGLKIFSLEDLQSAAEKAVQFSRVVKMARDIDVGVEFTLGI
;
A
#
# COMPACT_ATOMS: atom_id res chain seq x y z
N MET A 1 -63.61 -20.20 -30.66
CA MET A 1 -63.09 -21.48 -30.11
C MET A 1 -61.79 -21.18 -29.40
N TYR A 2 -61.65 -21.70 -28.18
CA TYR A 2 -60.49 -21.63 -27.27
C TYR A 2 -60.19 -20.31 -26.54
N LYS A 3 -59.76 -20.51 -25.29
CA LYS A 3 -59.96 -19.73 -24.07
C LYS A 3 -58.70 -19.99 -23.20
N ILE A 4 -58.40 -19.06 -22.28
CA ILE A 4 -57.52 -19.17 -21.08
C ILE A 4 -56.00 -19.23 -21.41
N LEU A 5 -55.04 -18.52 -20.77
CA LEU A 5 -54.84 -18.15 -19.36
C LEU A 5 -54.03 -16.85 -19.16
N ARG A 6 -54.46 -16.07 -18.17
CA ARG A 6 -53.64 -15.07 -17.45
C ARG A 6 -52.60 -15.79 -16.56
N ASN A 7 -51.36 -15.29 -16.48
CA ASN A 7 -50.75 -14.98 -15.18
C ASN A 7 -49.41 -14.20 -15.24
N ARG A 8 -49.43 -13.11 -14.46
CA ARG A 8 -48.36 -12.48 -13.65
C ARG A 8 -47.19 -11.70 -14.28
N PRO A 9 -46.74 -10.62 -13.60
CA PRO A 9 -46.04 -9.49 -14.21
C PRO A 9 -44.53 -9.68 -14.24
N MET A 10 -43.90 -9.21 -15.33
CA MET A 10 -42.48 -8.89 -15.41
C MET A 10 -42.12 -7.80 -14.39
N ARG A 11 -41.89 -8.19 -13.13
CA ARG A 11 -41.36 -7.30 -12.09
C ARG A 11 -40.21 -7.93 -11.29
N ALA A 12 -39.76 -9.13 -11.68
CA ALA A 12 -38.67 -9.85 -11.02
C ALA A 12 -37.35 -9.87 -11.82
N THR A 13 -37.34 -9.46 -13.09
CA THR A 13 -36.16 -9.49 -13.97
C THR A 13 -35.38 -8.17 -14.05
N MET A 14 -35.90 -7.08 -13.48
CA MET A 14 -35.16 -5.80 -13.40
C MET A 14 -34.38 -5.61 -12.09
N ASN A 15 -34.70 -6.37 -11.02
CA ASN A 15 -33.99 -6.28 -9.75
C ASN A 15 -32.74 -7.16 -9.64
N THR A 16 -32.53 -8.07 -10.59
CA THR A 16 -31.31 -8.90 -10.67
C THR A 16 -30.22 -8.25 -11.52
N ALA A 17 -30.58 -7.48 -12.55
CA ALA A 17 -29.61 -6.74 -13.38
C ALA A 17 -29.00 -5.51 -12.67
N LEU A 18 -29.65 -5.00 -11.63
CA LEU A 18 -29.16 -3.87 -10.82
C LEU A 18 -28.32 -4.29 -9.60
N LYS A 19 -28.22 -5.59 -9.29
CA LYS A 19 -27.39 -6.10 -8.18
C LYS A 19 -25.97 -6.50 -8.60
N ASP A 20 -25.71 -6.69 -9.89
CA ASP A 20 -24.38 -7.05 -10.41
C ASP A 20 -23.50 -5.84 -10.79
N ALA A 21 -24.05 -4.62 -10.78
CA ALA A 21 -23.34 -3.40 -11.17
C ALA A 21 -22.68 -2.64 -9.99
N SER A 22 -22.80 -3.14 -8.76
CA SER A 22 -22.16 -2.54 -7.56
C SER A 22 -20.99 -3.37 -7.04
N LYS A 23 -20.10 -3.83 -7.94
CA LYS A 23 -18.73 -4.14 -7.53
C LYS A 23 -17.98 -2.84 -7.32
N ASN A 24 -18.27 -2.20 -6.18
CA ASN A 24 -17.53 -1.07 -5.64
C ASN A 24 -16.06 -1.48 -5.54
N HIS A 25 -15.29 -1.16 -6.58
CA HIS A 25 -13.86 -0.92 -6.44
C HIS A 25 -13.74 0.44 -5.76
N PHE A 26 -14.05 0.47 -4.46
CA PHE A 26 -13.46 1.52 -3.64
C PHE A 26 -11.96 1.28 -3.75
N VAL A 27 -11.27 2.19 -4.44
CA VAL A 27 -9.83 2.34 -4.27
C VAL A 27 -9.65 2.57 -2.77
N ARG A 28 -9.25 1.52 -2.05
CA ARG A 28 -8.87 1.64 -0.64
C ARG A 28 -7.86 2.76 -0.61
N GLN A 29 -8.16 3.84 0.11
CA GLN A 29 -7.18 4.86 0.43
C GLN A 29 -6.00 4.11 1.04
N GLN A 30 -4.90 4.05 0.31
CA GLN A 30 -3.68 3.43 0.78
C GLN A 30 -3.12 4.38 1.83
N VAL A 31 -3.63 4.28 3.05
CA VAL A 31 -2.98 4.82 4.22
C VAL A 31 -1.68 4.03 4.31
N ARG A 32 -0.56 4.72 4.09
CA ARG A 32 0.73 4.09 4.29
C ARG A 32 0.90 3.94 5.78
N SER A 33 1.30 2.74 6.13
CA SER A 33 1.78 2.40 7.44
C SER A 33 3.19 1.92 7.18
N LEU A 34 4.16 2.51 7.87
CA LEU A 34 5.51 1.99 7.90
C LEU A 34 5.46 0.48 8.11
N SER A 35 6.09 -0.26 7.19
CA SER A 35 6.24 -1.70 7.26
C SER A 35 7.72 -2.02 7.41
N ILE A 36 8.04 -3.03 8.20
CA ILE A 36 9.43 -3.44 8.47
C ILE A 36 9.67 -4.86 7.97
N HIS A 37 10.94 -5.16 7.69
CA HIS A 37 11.35 -6.48 7.24
C HIS A 37 11.13 -7.54 8.33
N GLU A 38 10.93 -8.79 7.93
CA GLU A 38 10.65 -9.90 8.83
C GLU A 38 11.74 -10.07 9.91
N TYR A 39 13.03 -9.90 9.55
CA TYR A 39 14.11 -10.02 10.53
C TYR A 39 14.01 -8.96 11.65
N LEU A 40 13.51 -7.75 11.34
CA LEU A 40 13.28 -6.69 12.32
C LEU A 40 12.07 -7.01 13.19
N SER A 41 10.98 -7.49 12.58
CA SER A 41 9.82 -8.02 13.31
C SER A 41 10.25 -9.10 14.30
N ALA A 42 11.08 -10.06 13.85
CA ALA A 42 11.59 -11.13 14.71
C ALA A 42 12.45 -10.60 15.85
N ASN A 43 13.33 -9.62 15.60
CA ASN A 43 14.14 -9.00 16.65
C ASN A 43 13.28 -8.24 17.67
N LEU A 44 12.26 -7.52 17.21
CA LEU A 44 11.30 -6.83 18.08
C LEU A 44 10.52 -7.85 18.93
N LEU A 45 10.03 -8.94 18.34
CA LEU A 45 9.36 -9.99 19.11
C LEU A 45 10.29 -10.60 20.17
N LYS A 46 11.56 -10.88 19.82
CA LYS A 46 12.57 -11.39 20.78
C LYS A 46 12.78 -10.43 21.94
N SER A 47 12.83 -9.12 21.71
CA SER A 47 13.05 -8.14 22.79
C SER A 47 11.89 -8.10 23.80
N TYR A 48 10.70 -8.56 23.40
CA TYR A 48 9.53 -8.72 24.26
C TYR A 48 9.41 -10.12 24.89
N GLY A 49 10.42 -10.98 24.69
CA GLY A 49 10.39 -12.36 25.18
C GLY A 49 9.32 -13.21 24.51
N ILE A 50 9.03 -12.93 23.24
CA ILE A 50 8.16 -13.75 22.38
C ILE A 50 9.04 -14.72 21.60
N GLY A 51 8.63 -16.00 21.58
CA GLY A 51 9.36 -17.05 20.88
C GLY A 51 9.32 -16.87 19.37
N VAL A 52 10.50 -16.89 18.74
CA VAL A 52 10.67 -16.93 17.28
C VAL A 52 11.85 -17.85 16.95
N PRO A 53 11.94 -18.41 15.74
CA PRO A 53 13.13 -19.13 15.30
C PRO A 53 14.41 -18.29 15.41
N ASN A 54 15.50 -18.90 15.84
CA ASN A 54 16.81 -18.24 15.79
C ASN A 54 17.20 -17.97 14.33
N GLY A 55 17.79 -16.81 14.08
CA GLY A 55 18.18 -16.40 12.74
C GLY A 55 18.72 -14.99 12.69
N GLN A 56 19.40 -14.67 11.59
CA GLN A 56 20.06 -13.39 11.37
C GLN A 56 19.93 -12.96 9.90
N ASN A 57 19.94 -11.64 9.69
CA ASN A 57 19.93 -11.05 8.35
C ASN A 57 21.32 -11.09 7.73
N ALA A 58 21.38 -11.22 6.41
CA ALA A 58 22.60 -11.15 5.61
C ALA A 58 22.37 -10.28 4.38
N THR A 59 23.26 -9.32 4.16
CA THR A 59 23.23 -8.37 3.04
C THR A 59 24.19 -8.75 1.91
N THR A 60 25.08 -9.71 2.17
CA THR A 60 26.03 -10.27 1.19
C THR A 60 26.00 -11.80 1.20
N VAL A 61 26.52 -12.41 0.14
CA VAL A 61 26.61 -13.88 0.03
C VAL A 61 27.59 -14.47 1.05
N GLU A 62 28.67 -13.75 1.39
CA GLU A 62 29.61 -14.13 2.45
C GLU A 62 28.97 -14.06 3.84
N GLU A 63 28.18 -13.01 4.12
CA GLU A 63 27.41 -12.92 5.35
C GLU A 63 26.39 -14.06 5.46
N ALA A 64 25.71 -14.40 4.36
CA ALA A 64 24.76 -15.50 4.33
C ALA A 64 25.43 -16.83 4.71
N GLU A 65 26.60 -17.13 4.14
CA GLU A 65 27.39 -18.30 4.48
C GLU A 65 27.80 -18.30 5.97
N LYS A 66 28.24 -17.16 6.48
CA LYS A 66 28.66 -17.00 7.87
C LYS A 66 27.50 -17.18 8.85
N VAL A 67 26.35 -16.57 8.57
CA VAL A 67 25.13 -16.71 9.38
C VAL A 67 24.69 -18.16 9.41
N ALA A 68 24.66 -18.84 8.26
CA ALA A 68 24.32 -20.25 8.18
C ALA A 68 25.26 -21.14 9.03
N LYS A 69 26.57 -20.87 9.01
CA LYS A 69 27.54 -21.56 9.89
C LYS A 69 27.27 -21.31 11.37
N ASN A 70 26.87 -20.10 11.75
CA ASN A 70 26.61 -19.72 13.14
C ASN A 70 25.31 -20.31 13.69
N ILE A 71 24.27 -20.42 12.85
CA ILE A 71 23.02 -21.11 13.22
C ILE A 71 23.33 -22.59 13.49
N GLY A 72 24.20 -23.17 12.67
CA GLY A 72 24.66 -24.54 12.81
C GLY A 72 23.63 -25.57 12.31
N GLY A 73 24.11 -26.79 12.07
CA GLY A 73 23.31 -27.87 11.50
C GLY A 73 23.09 -27.76 9.99
N ASP A 74 22.40 -28.76 9.47
CA ASP A 74 22.18 -28.98 8.04
C ASP A 74 20.71 -28.73 7.64
N ASP A 75 19.95 -27.95 8.42
CA ASP A 75 18.52 -27.72 8.14
C ASP A 75 18.09 -26.30 8.55
N MET A 76 18.05 -25.41 7.57
CA MET A 76 17.77 -23.98 7.73
C MET A 76 16.75 -23.52 6.70
N VAL A 77 16.22 -22.31 6.88
CA VAL A 77 15.37 -21.65 5.91
C VAL A 77 16.01 -20.31 5.53
N ILE A 78 16.15 -20.07 4.24
CA ILE A 78 16.51 -18.75 3.69
C ILE A 78 15.23 -18.06 3.21
N LYS A 79 15.05 -16.80 3.64
CA LYS A 79 13.86 -15.99 3.34
C LYS A 79 14.28 -14.64 2.77
N ALA A 80 13.88 -14.36 1.53
CA ALA A 80 14.06 -13.06 0.89
C ALA A 80 13.41 -11.94 1.72
N GLN A 81 14.14 -10.86 1.98
CA GLN A 81 13.63 -9.70 2.70
C GLN A 81 13.09 -8.67 1.72
N VAL A 82 11.77 -8.70 1.57
CA VAL A 82 10.98 -7.83 0.69
C VAL A 82 9.69 -7.49 1.42
N LEU A 83 9.27 -6.22 1.42
CA LEU A 83 8.08 -5.74 2.13
C LEU A 83 6.75 -6.07 1.40
N ALA A 84 6.69 -7.24 0.76
CA ALA A 84 5.51 -7.77 0.11
C ALA A 84 5.23 -9.19 0.61
N GLY A 85 3.95 -9.52 0.77
CA GLY A 85 3.50 -10.86 1.10
C GLY A 85 3.63 -11.84 -0.08
N GLY A 86 3.41 -13.13 0.20
CA GLY A 86 3.39 -14.17 -0.82
C GLY A 86 4.77 -14.58 -1.36
N ARG A 87 5.85 -14.24 -0.63
CA ARG A 87 7.26 -14.49 -1.01
C ARG A 87 7.52 -15.94 -1.42
N GLY A 88 6.98 -16.90 -0.66
CA GLY A 88 7.14 -18.34 -0.96
C GLY A 88 6.61 -18.78 -2.33
N LYS A 89 5.61 -18.08 -2.88
CA LYS A 89 5.03 -18.34 -4.22
C LYS A 89 5.54 -17.38 -5.30
N GLY A 90 6.45 -16.46 -4.94
CA GLY A 90 7.01 -15.47 -5.86
C GLY A 90 8.03 -16.07 -6.83
N THR A 91 8.44 -15.28 -7.82
CA THR A 91 9.49 -15.62 -8.78
C THR A 91 10.44 -14.43 -8.92
N PHE A 92 11.74 -14.68 -8.90
CA PHE A 92 12.76 -13.66 -9.14
C PHE A 92 12.92 -13.38 -10.63
N ASP A 93 13.41 -12.18 -10.96
CA ASP A 93 13.67 -11.76 -12.35
C ASP A 93 14.75 -12.59 -13.08
N ASN A 94 15.63 -13.28 -12.34
CA ASN A 94 16.59 -14.25 -12.87
C ASN A 94 16.01 -15.67 -13.07
N GLY A 95 14.73 -15.88 -12.75
CA GLY A 95 14.03 -17.16 -12.91
C GLY A 95 14.02 -18.07 -11.68
N LEU A 96 14.69 -17.72 -10.58
CA LEU A 96 14.59 -18.46 -9.32
C LEU A 96 13.13 -18.44 -8.82
N LYS A 97 12.57 -19.61 -8.52
CA LYS A 97 11.21 -19.73 -7.97
C LYS A 97 11.23 -19.86 -6.46
N GLY A 98 10.40 -19.04 -5.81
CA GLY A 98 10.18 -19.00 -4.37
C GLY A 98 11.21 -18.14 -3.63
N GLY A 99 10.72 -17.15 -2.88
CA GLY A 99 11.52 -16.32 -1.96
C GLY A 99 11.69 -16.90 -0.56
N VAL A 100 11.17 -18.10 -0.30
CA VAL A 100 11.35 -18.84 0.95
C VAL A 100 11.75 -20.26 0.60
N ARG A 101 12.92 -20.71 1.06
CA ARG A 101 13.48 -22.02 0.71
C ARG A 101 14.15 -22.68 1.90
N VAL A 102 14.05 -23.99 1.96
CA VAL A 102 14.88 -24.81 2.87
C VAL A 102 16.27 -24.94 2.25
N VAL A 103 17.30 -24.83 3.07
CA VAL A 103 18.71 -25.02 2.69
C VAL A 103 19.37 -25.96 3.69
N TYR A 104 20.23 -26.85 3.19
CA TYR A 104 20.82 -27.94 3.96
C TYR A 104 22.31 -27.77 4.23
N SER A 105 22.90 -26.64 3.83
CA SER A 105 24.30 -26.33 4.16
C SER A 105 24.58 -24.83 4.05
N PRO A 106 25.64 -24.33 4.69
CA PRO A 106 26.11 -22.96 4.48
C PRO A 106 26.47 -22.63 3.03
N ALA A 107 26.99 -23.61 2.28
CA ALA A 107 27.30 -23.44 0.86
C ALA A 107 26.03 -23.25 0.01
N GLU A 108 24.97 -24.00 0.32
CA GLU A 108 23.67 -23.85 -0.33
C GLU A 108 23.01 -22.51 0.04
N ALA A 109 23.11 -22.08 1.30
CA ALA A 109 22.65 -20.75 1.73
C ALA A 109 23.35 -19.62 0.95
N LYS A 110 24.68 -19.73 0.75
CA LYS A 110 25.45 -18.80 -0.09
C LYS A 110 24.96 -18.77 -1.53
N LEU A 111 24.72 -19.94 -2.13
CA LEU A 111 24.26 -20.06 -3.51
C LEU A 111 22.91 -19.37 -3.68
N PHE A 112 21.92 -19.68 -2.83
CA PHE A 112 20.61 -19.03 -2.92
C PHE A 112 20.67 -17.55 -2.58
N ALA A 113 21.52 -17.11 -1.65
CA ALA A 113 21.71 -15.69 -1.39
C ALA A 113 22.21 -14.95 -2.65
N GLY A 114 23.10 -15.56 -3.44
CA GLY A 114 23.58 -14.98 -4.71
C GLY A 114 22.49 -14.85 -5.78
N GLU A 115 21.52 -15.77 -5.77
CA GLU A 115 20.36 -15.74 -6.69
C GLU A 115 19.21 -14.86 -6.16
N MET A 116 19.24 -14.43 -4.89
CA MET A 116 18.18 -13.61 -4.28
C MET A 116 18.61 -12.14 -4.15
N ILE A 117 19.79 -11.88 -3.60
CA ILE A 117 20.27 -10.52 -3.30
C ILE A 117 20.60 -9.79 -4.61
N GLY A 118 20.08 -8.58 -4.76
CA GLY A 118 20.24 -7.78 -5.97
C GLY A 118 19.22 -8.07 -7.07
N HIS A 119 18.37 -9.08 -6.88
CA HIS A 119 17.31 -9.47 -7.83
C HIS A 119 15.93 -9.01 -7.37
N LYS A 120 15.03 -8.76 -8.31
CA LYS A 120 13.65 -8.37 -7.98
C LYS A 120 12.78 -9.60 -7.76
N LEU A 121 12.13 -9.67 -6.61
CA LEU A 121 11.12 -10.68 -6.31
C LEU A 121 9.75 -10.19 -6.79
N ILE A 122 9.13 -10.95 -7.69
CA ILE A 122 7.80 -10.70 -8.23
C ILE A 122 6.80 -11.58 -7.46
N THR A 123 5.85 -10.94 -6.80
CA THR A 123 4.72 -11.61 -6.11
C THR A 123 3.39 -11.11 -6.67
N LYS A 124 2.29 -11.73 -6.24
CA LYS A 124 0.95 -11.22 -6.56
C LYS A 124 0.73 -9.77 -6.06
N GLN A 125 1.41 -9.37 -4.99
CA GLN A 125 1.25 -8.07 -4.36
C GLN A 125 2.15 -6.99 -4.98
N THR A 126 3.28 -7.35 -5.58
CA THR A 126 4.20 -6.37 -6.21
C THR A 126 3.83 -6.03 -7.65
N GLY A 127 2.98 -6.83 -8.28
CA GLY A 127 2.79 -6.79 -9.73
C GLY A 127 4.07 -7.10 -10.50
N ALA A 128 4.08 -6.81 -11.81
CA ALA A 128 5.20 -7.12 -12.70
C ALA A 128 6.50 -6.37 -12.38
N ALA A 129 6.42 -5.23 -11.69
CA ALA A 129 7.60 -4.44 -11.33
C ALA A 129 8.51 -5.17 -10.32
N GLY A 130 7.95 -6.07 -9.51
CA GLY A 130 8.66 -6.73 -8.42
C GLY A 130 9.15 -5.74 -7.35
N LYS A 131 9.87 -6.26 -6.36
CA LYS A 131 10.59 -5.47 -5.37
C LYS A 131 12.01 -6.01 -5.21
N LEU A 132 12.98 -5.12 -5.11
CA LEU A 132 14.39 -5.49 -4.99
C LEU A 132 14.62 -6.21 -3.66
N CYS A 133 15.21 -7.40 -3.71
CA CYS A 133 15.66 -8.12 -2.54
C CYS A 133 17.08 -7.65 -2.19
N THR A 134 17.22 -6.84 -1.15
CA THR A 134 18.51 -6.26 -0.71
C THR A 134 19.20 -7.12 0.34
N SER A 135 18.48 -8.05 0.96
CA SER A 135 19.01 -8.94 1.99
C SER A 135 18.18 -10.22 2.13
N VAL A 136 18.75 -11.20 2.80
CA VAL A 136 18.10 -12.48 3.11
C VAL A 136 18.16 -12.76 4.60
N PHE A 137 17.07 -13.31 5.14
CA PHE A 137 16.99 -13.75 6.52
C PHE A 137 17.17 -15.25 6.57
N ILE A 138 18.23 -15.69 7.24
CA ILE A 138 18.52 -17.11 7.42
C ILE A 138 18.12 -17.47 8.83
N VAL A 139 17.25 -18.48 8.95
CA VAL A 139 16.70 -18.94 10.22
C VAL A 139 16.89 -20.44 10.37
N GLU A 140 17.00 -20.91 11.62
CA GLU A 140 16.88 -22.32 11.93
C GLU A 140 15.50 -22.83 11.47
N ARG A 141 15.46 -24.06 10.97
CA ARG A 141 14.18 -24.68 10.67
C ARG A 141 13.56 -25.24 11.94
N LYS A 142 12.32 -24.84 12.23
CA LYS A 142 11.49 -25.47 13.26
C LYS A 142 10.36 -26.25 12.60
N PHE A 143 10.03 -27.40 13.17
CA PHE A 143 8.94 -28.25 12.72
C PHE A 143 7.68 -27.94 13.53
N ALA A 144 6.70 -27.33 12.87
CA ALA A 144 5.40 -27.09 13.44
C ALA A 144 4.58 -28.38 13.46
N ARG A 145 4.05 -28.72 14.63
CA ARG A 145 3.02 -29.75 14.81
C ARG A 145 1.65 -29.23 14.40
N ARG A 146 1.37 -27.96 14.71
CA ARG A 146 0.16 -27.23 14.35
C ARG A 146 0.54 -25.81 13.95
N GLU A 147 -0.14 -25.30 12.94
CA GLU A 147 0.05 -23.95 12.41
C GLU A 147 -1.26 -23.18 12.51
N PHE A 148 -1.21 -22.02 13.13
CA PHE A 148 -2.35 -21.14 13.35
C PHE A 148 -2.09 -19.78 12.70
N TYR A 149 -3.16 -19.02 12.50
CA TYR A 149 -3.10 -17.62 12.10
C TYR A 149 -3.49 -16.75 13.29
N LEU A 150 -2.76 -15.66 13.51
CA LEU A 150 -3.15 -14.63 14.47
C LEU A 150 -2.76 -13.25 13.97
N ALA A 151 -3.70 -12.31 14.00
CA ALA A 151 -3.44 -10.91 13.76
C ALA A 151 -4.09 -10.02 14.82
N ILE A 152 -3.47 -8.88 15.09
CA ILE A 152 -3.97 -7.80 15.94
C ILE A 152 -4.04 -6.55 15.07
N LEU A 153 -5.20 -5.90 15.01
CA LEU A 153 -5.39 -4.66 14.26
C LEU A 153 -6.44 -3.76 14.92
N MET A 154 -6.43 -2.47 14.55
CA MET A 154 -7.52 -1.56 14.93
C MET A 154 -8.71 -1.76 13.99
N ASP A 155 -9.84 -2.23 14.53
CA ASP A 155 -11.06 -2.39 13.76
C ASP A 155 -11.93 -1.13 13.85
N ARG A 156 -12.31 -0.64 12.68
CA ARG A 156 -13.16 0.55 12.54
C ARG A 156 -14.62 0.24 12.89
N ALA A 157 -15.09 -1.00 12.78
CA ALA A 157 -16.47 -1.31 13.12
C ALA A 157 -16.69 -1.29 14.64
N THR A 158 -15.76 -1.89 15.39
CA THR A 158 -15.78 -1.93 16.86
C THR A 158 -15.09 -0.72 17.52
N GLN A 159 -14.41 0.13 16.75
CA GLN A 159 -13.72 1.34 17.22
C GLN A 159 -12.63 1.02 18.26
N GLY A 160 -11.94 -0.10 18.09
CA GLY A 160 -10.91 -0.55 19.02
C GLY A 160 -10.07 -1.70 18.47
N PRO A 161 -9.09 -2.17 19.25
CA PRO A 161 -8.27 -3.30 18.84
C PRO A 161 -9.08 -4.60 18.79
N VAL A 162 -8.83 -5.42 17.79
CA VAL A 162 -9.37 -6.77 17.66
C VAL A 162 -8.24 -7.77 17.44
N ILE A 163 -8.42 -8.99 17.96
CA ILE A 163 -7.60 -10.14 17.63
C ILE A 163 -8.38 -11.02 16.66
N VAL A 164 -7.84 -11.20 15.45
CA VAL A 164 -8.36 -12.09 14.42
C VAL A 164 -7.50 -13.35 14.42
N ALA A 165 -8.12 -14.50 14.67
CA ALA A 165 -7.42 -15.76 14.85
C ALA A 165 -8.07 -16.86 13.99
N SER A 166 -7.28 -17.80 13.48
CA SER A 166 -7.81 -18.98 12.79
C SER A 166 -6.96 -20.21 13.03
N SER A 167 -7.61 -21.37 13.14
CA SER A 167 -6.92 -22.66 13.20
C SER A 167 -6.28 -23.06 11.87
N GLN A 168 -6.55 -22.32 10.79
CA GLN A 168 -6.02 -22.52 9.45
C GLN A 168 -4.81 -21.61 9.18
N GLY A 169 -3.68 -21.87 9.85
CA GLY A 169 -2.42 -21.15 9.64
C GLY A 169 -1.67 -21.57 8.38
N GLY A 170 -0.67 -20.77 8.00
CA GLY A 170 0.22 -21.05 6.85
C GLY A 170 -0.42 -20.75 5.48
N MET A 171 -1.63 -20.19 5.47
CA MET A 171 -2.40 -19.85 4.27
C MET A 171 -2.75 -18.35 4.24
N ASP A 172 -3.23 -17.89 3.08
CA ASP A 172 -3.71 -16.53 2.87
C ASP A 172 -5.04 -16.33 3.62
N ILE A 173 -5.08 -15.41 4.58
CA ILE A 173 -6.25 -15.26 5.46
C ILE A 173 -7.49 -14.79 4.69
N GLU A 174 -7.31 -14.02 3.62
CA GLU A 174 -8.38 -13.58 2.72
C GLU A 174 -9.01 -14.76 1.97
N ALA A 175 -8.23 -15.79 1.65
CA ALA A 175 -8.75 -17.01 1.06
C ALA A 175 -9.59 -17.79 2.09
N VAL A 176 -9.09 -17.92 3.32
CA VAL A 176 -9.84 -18.54 4.43
C VAL A 176 -11.14 -17.80 4.71
N ALA A 177 -11.12 -16.47 4.73
CA ALA A 177 -12.32 -15.65 4.95
C ALA A 177 -13.39 -15.86 3.86
N LYS A 178 -12.97 -16.17 2.64
CA LYS A 178 -13.87 -16.44 1.51
C LYS A 178 -14.39 -17.87 1.49
N GLU A 179 -13.53 -18.84 1.78
CA GLU A 179 -13.82 -20.28 1.62
C GLU A 179 -14.37 -20.91 2.91
N SER A 180 -13.97 -20.43 4.07
CA SER A 180 -14.32 -20.96 5.40
C SER A 180 -14.38 -19.83 6.44
N PRO A 181 -15.32 -18.87 6.30
CA PRO A 181 -15.42 -17.73 7.22
C PRO A 181 -15.58 -18.15 8.69
N ASP A 182 -16.26 -19.27 8.96
CA ASP A 182 -16.47 -19.80 10.32
C ASP A 182 -15.18 -20.28 11.00
N ALA A 183 -14.08 -20.45 10.24
CA ALA A 183 -12.77 -20.75 10.80
C ALA A 183 -12.06 -19.50 11.35
N ILE A 184 -12.60 -18.31 11.14
CA ILE A 184 -12.06 -17.04 11.62
C ILE A 184 -12.81 -16.62 12.87
N ILE A 185 -12.05 -16.41 13.93
CA ILE A 185 -12.53 -15.92 15.22
C ILE A 185 -12.04 -14.49 15.39
N THR A 186 -12.97 -13.56 15.57
CA THR A 186 -12.65 -12.17 15.86
C THR A 186 -13.03 -11.86 17.31
N THR A 187 -12.04 -11.48 18.12
CA THR A 187 -12.22 -11.15 19.53
C THR A 187 -11.93 -9.65 19.72
N PRO A 188 -12.94 -8.81 20.00
CA PRO A 188 -12.73 -7.43 20.38
C PRO A 188 -12.01 -7.32 21.71
N ILE A 189 -11.09 -6.37 21.82
CA ILE A 189 -10.28 -6.11 22.99
C ILE A 189 -10.56 -4.70 23.50
N SER A 190 -10.80 -4.56 24.80
CA SER A 190 -10.87 -3.26 25.45
C SER A 190 -9.50 -2.59 25.40
N ILE A 191 -9.41 -1.38 24.84
CA ILE A 191 -8.14 -0.64 24.78
C ILE A 191 -7.61 -0.28 26.18
N HIS A 192 -8.49 -0.20 27.17
CA HIS A 192 -8.13 0.17 28.55
C HIS A 192 -7.67 -1.04 29.38
N GLU A 193 -8.32 -2.19 29.22
CA GLU A 193 -7.99 -3.41 29.99
C GLU A 193 -6.93 -4.26 29.29
N GLY A 194 -6.91 -4.24 27.96
CA GLY A 194 -6.05 -5.07 27.13
C GLY A 194 -6.45 -6.55 27.12
N VAL A 195 -5.49 -7.41 26.79
CA VAL A 195 -5.71 -8.87 26.75
C VAL A 195 -5.51 -9.43 28.15
N THR A 196 -6.59 -9.85 28.80
CA THR A 196 -6.54 -10.56 30.08
C THR A 196 -6.09 -12.01 29.90
N ASP A 197 -5.74 -12.68 31.00
CA ASP A 197 -5.41 -14.11 30.99
C ASP A 197 -6.58 -14.97 30.49
N GLU A 198 -7.79 -14.67 30.93
CA GLU A 198 -9.00 -15.35 30.48
C GLU A 198 -9.19 -15.23 28.95
N ILE A 199 -9.01 -14.04 28.39
CA ILE A 199 -9.10 -13.81 26.94
C ILE A 199 -8.00 -14.56 26.21
N GLY A 200 -6.75 -14.45 26.67
CA GLY A 200 -5.60 -15.14 26.07
C GLY A 200 -5.78 -16.66 26.03
N GLN A 201 -6.18 -17.26 27.17
CA GLN A 201 -6.47 -18.69 27.25
C GLN A 201 -7.65 -19.10 26.37
N LYS A 202 -8.71 -18.28 26.31
CA LYS A 202 -9.88 -18.56 25.46
C LYS A 202 -9.47 -18.62 23.99
N ILE A 203 -8.72 -17.63 23.51
CA ILE A 203 -8.23 -17.61 22.11
C ILE A 203 -7.32 -18.82 21.85
N ALA A 204 -6.39 -19.13 22.76
CA ALA A 204 -5.50 -20.28 22.61
C ALA A 204 -6.27 -21.62 22.52
N LYS A 205 -7.29 -21.81 23.36
CA LYS A 205 -8.15 -23.00 23.34
C LYS A 205 -8.96 -23.08 22.04
N GLN A 206 -9.50 -21.95 21.56
CA GLN A 206 -10.29 -21.91 20.33
C GLN A 206 -9.44 -22.13 19.06
N LEU A 207 -8.20 -21.64 19.04
CA LEU A 207 -7.23 -21.96 18.01
C LEU A 207 -6.88 -23.45 17.96
N GLY A 208 -7.04 -24.14 19.10
CA GLY A 208 -6.77 -25.56 19.23
C GLY A 208 -5.32 -25.85 19.60
N PHE A 209 -4.67 -25.00 20.39
CA PHE A 209 -3.40 -25.35 21.03
C PHE A 209 -3.59 -26.58 21.95
N SER A 210 -2.55 -27.41 22.08
CA SER A 210 -2.58 -28.50 23.05
C SER A 210 -2.62 -27.97 24.49
N PRO A 211 -3.17 -28.75 25.46
CA PRO A 211 -3.26 -28.32 26.86
C PRO A 211 -1.93 -27.82 27.45
N GLN A 212 -0.81 -28.41 27.03
CA GLN A 212 0.54 -28.05 27.46
C GLN A 212 0.99 -26.66 26.97
N CYS A 213 0.43 -26.20 25.85
CA CYS A 213 0.81 -24.94 25.21
C CYS A 213 -0.15 -23.79 25.53
N ILE A 214 -1.28 -24.03 26.22
CA ILE A 214 -2.31 -23.01 26.44
C ILE A 214 -1.74 -21.79 27.17
N ASP A 215 -1.00 -22.00 28.26
CA ASP A 215 -0.47 -20.91 29.08
C ASP A 215 0.62 -20.13 28.32
N GLU A 216 1.49 -20.83 27.58
CA GLU A 216 2.52 -20.22 26.74
C GLU A 216 1.91 -19.43 25.57
N ALA A 217 0.83 -19.95 24.95
CA ALA A 217 0.09 -19.28 23.90
C ALA A 217 -0.63 -18.04 24.43
N ALA A 218 -1.32 -18.14 25.58
CA ALA A 218 -1.97 -17.01 26.22
C ALA A 218 -0.97 -15.88 26.54
N SER A 219 0.18 -16.23 27.14
CA SER A 219 1.26 -15.28 27.40
C SER A 219 1.81 -14.65 26.12
N THR A 220 1.96 -15.44 25.05
CA THR A 220 2.41 -14.93 23.73
C THR A 220 1.42 -13.93 23.15
N ILE A 221 0.12 -14.22 23.20
CA ILE A 221 -0.94 -13.32 22.71
C ILE A 221 -0.95 -12.01 23.48
N GLN A 222 -0.83 -12.07 24.81
CA GLN A 222 -0.74 -10.87 25.66
C GLN A 222 0.49 -10.01 25.32
N LYS A 223 1.65 -10.64 25.14
CA LYS A 223 2.88 -9.93 24.75
C LYS A 223 2.75 -9.32 23.36
N LEU A 224 2.15 -10.01 22.39
CA LEU A 224 1.89 -9.47 21.05
C LEU A 224 1.00 -8.22 21.13
N TYR A 225 -0.07 -8.26 21.94
CA TYR A 225 -0.90 -7.08 22.19
C TYR A 225 -0.13 -5.94 22.87
N LYS A 226 0.76 -6.27 23.81
CA LYS A 226 1.66 -5.28 24.42
C LYS A 226 2.54 -4.60 23.37
N VAL A 227 3.15 -5.36 22.45
CA VAL A 227 3.93 -4.77 21.34
C VAL A 227 3.05 -3.88 20.47
N PHE A 228 1.84 -4.35 20.15
CA PHE A 228 0.89 -3.61 19.31
C PHE A 228 0.59 -2.22 19.86
N ILE A 229 0.33 -2.11 21.17
CA ILE A 229 0.05 -0.84 21.83
C ILE A 229 1.32 0.00 22.03
N GLU A 230 2.40 -0.59 22.54
CA GLU A 230 3.62 0.18 22.88
C GLU A 230 4.37 0.74 21.68
N LYS A 231 4.26 0.08 20.52
CA LYS A 231 4.94 0.48 19.28
C LYS A 231 4.03 1.19 18.29
N ASP A 232 2.80 1.54 18.69
CA ASP A 232 1.80 2.16 17.81
C ASP A 232 1.61 1.39 16.49
N ALA A 233 1.50 0.07 16.60
CA ALA A 233 1.26 -0.76 15.43
C ALA A 233 -0.18 -0.58 14.94
N THR A 234 -0.37 -0.49 13.63
CA THR A 234 -1.69 -0.57 13.00
C THR A 234 -2.10 -2.02 12.76
N GLN A 235 -1.12 -2.89 12.56
CA GLN A 235 -1.30 -4.33 12.38
C GLN A 235 -0.08 -5.10 12.86
N ILE A 236 -0.30 -6.18 13.61
CA ILE A 236 0.66 -7.27 13.78
C ILE A 236 0.01 -8.52 13.22
N GLU A 237 0.66 -9.20 12.29
CA GLU A 237 0.20 -10.46 11.70
C GLU A 237 1.27 -11.53 11.89
N ILE A 238 0.92 -12.63 12.54
CA ILE A 238 1.75 -13.81 12.74
C ILE A 238 1.17 -14.96 11.93
N ASN A 239 1.90 -15.41 10.90
CA ASN A 239 1.41 -16.43 10.00
C ASN A 239 2.55 -17.32 9.44
N PRO A 240 2.83 -18.50 10.05
CA PRO A 240 2.06 -19.11 11.13
C PRO A 240 2.52 -18.73 12.55
N LEU A 241 1.56 -18.70 13.48
CA LEU A 241 1.80 -18.92 14.90
C LEU A 241 1.77 -20.44 15.13
N ALA A 242 2.89 -21.03 15.55
CA ALA A 242 3.07 -22.48 15.55
C ALA A 242 3.15 -23.07 16.96
N GLU A 243 2.60 -24.29 17.11
CA GLU A 243 2.98 -25.23 18.17
C GLU A 243 4.02 -26.19 17.60
N THR A 244 5.20 -26.28 18.21
CA THR A 244 6.26 -27.23 17.80
C THR A 244 6.04 -28.62 18.41
N ASN A 245 6.79 -29.61 17.92
CA ASN A 245 6.74 -30.98 18.45
C ASN A 245 7.16 -31.10 19.92
N ASP A 246 7.98 -30.18 20.42
CA ASP A 246 8.41 -30.06 21.83
C ASP A 246 7.49 -29.15 22.66
N HIS A 247 6.28 -28.87 22.17
CA HIS A 247 5.26 -28.08 22.85
C HIS A 247 5.69 -26.64 23.18
N LYS A 248 6.38 -25.98 22.22
CA LYS A 248 6.68 -24.55 22.27
C LYS A 248 5.80 -23.76 21.33
N VAL A 249 5.53 -22.52 21.71
CA VAL A 249 4.75 -21.57 20.91
C VAL A 249 5.70 -20.59 20.24
N LEU A 250 5.75 -20.63 18.91
CA LEU A 250 6.67 -19.80 18.13
C LEU A 250 5.93 -18.98 17.07
N CYS A 251 6.27 -17.70 16.97
CA CYS A 251 5.92 -16.86 15.83
C CYS A 251 6.90 -17.15 14.69
N MET A 252 6.47 -17.89 13.65
CA MET A 252 7.36 -18.39 12.60
C MET A 252 7.62 -17.38 11.47
N ASP A 253 6.66 -16.49 11.23
CA ASP A 253 6.75 -15.33 10.35
C ASP A 253 5.90 -14.22 10.97
N ALA A 254 6.34 -12.98 10.81
CA ALA A 254 5.71 -11.82 11.42
C ALA A 254 5.77 -10.60 10.51
N LYS A 255 4.60 -10.03 10.24
CA LYS A 255 4.43 -8.79 9.48
C LYS A 255 3.87 -7.71 10.39
N PHE A 256 4.58 -6.59 10.42
CA PHE A 256 4.23 -5.42 11.23
C PHE A 256 3.92 -4.23 10.31
N GLY A 257 2.86 -3.52 10.65
CA GLY A 257 2.54 -2.18 10.14
C GLY A 257 2.40 -1.20 11.31
N PHE A 258 2.88 0.03 11.14
CA PHE A 258 2.87 1.08 12.16
C PHE A 258 2.09 2.31 11.74
N ASP A 259 1.59 3.08 12.70
CA ASP A 259 0.89 4.34 12.42
C ASP A 259 1.91 5.45 12.10
N ASP A 260 1.89 5.92 10.84
CA ASP A 260 2.74 7.02 10.38
C ASP A 260 2.57 8.30 11.23
N ASN A 261 1.39 8.50 11.83
CA ASN A 261 1.15 9.66 12.71
C ASN A 261 1.88 9.55 14.06
N ALA A 262 2.37 8.36 14.43
CA ALA A 262 3.09 8.13 15.68
C ALA A 262 4.61 8.30 15.54
N ASP A 263 5.12 8.65 14.35
CA ASP A 263 6.56 8.85 14.09
C ASP A 263 7.26 9.67 15.18
N PHE A 264 6.67 10.81 15.56
CA PHE A 264 7.23 11.73 16.57
C PHE A 264 7.57 11.08 17.92
N ARG A 265 6.94 9.95 18.28
CA ARG A 265 7.19 9.19 19.52
C ARG A 265 7.75 7.78 19.27
N GLN A 266 7.85 7.34 18.02
CA GLN A 266 8.35 6.01 17.63
C GLN A 266 9.63 6.09 16.78
N GLN A 267 10.50 7.07 17.04
CA GLN A 267 11.72 7.33 16.25
C GLN A 267 12.61 6.09 16.02
N GLU A 268 12.70 5.20 17.01
CA GLU A 268 13.41 3.92 16.86
C GLU A 268 12.82 3.06 15.73
N VAL A 269 11.49 2.87 15.72
CA VAL A 269 10.80 2.07 14.71
C VAL A 269 10.94 2.71 13.33
N PHE A 270 10.78 4.02 13.24
CA PHE A 270 10.90 4.76 11.98
C PHE A 270 12.32 4.80 11.43
N SER A 271 13.34 4.61 12.28
CA SER A 271 14.73 4.43 11.83
C SER A 271 14.95 3.15 11.01
N TRP A 272 14.02 2.18 11.09
CA TRP A 272 14.11 0.92 10.36
C TRP A 272 13.47 0.93 8.97
N ARG A 273 12.95 2.09 8.54
CA ARG A 273 12.33 2.27 7.22
C ARG A 273 13.31 1.92 6.10
N ASP A 274 12.91 1.02 5.21
CA ASP A 274 13.67 0.69 4.01
C ASP A 274 13.09 1.39 2.78
N ILE A 275 13.69 2.55 2.45
CA ILE A 275 13.33 3.38 1.30
C ILE A 275 13.51 2.62 -0.03
N ALA A 276 14.40 1.62 -0.10
CA ALA A 276 14.61 0.85 -1.34
C ALA A 276 13.39 -0.02 -1.72
N GLN A 277 12.45 -0.21 -0.79
CA GLN A 277 11.20 -0.94 -1.00
C GLN A 277 10.06 -0.03 -1.45
N GLU A 278 10.26 1.28 -1.45
CA GLU A 278 9.24 2.28 -1.82
C GLU A 278 9.45 2.77 -3.26
N ASP A 279 8.45 3.45 -3.81
CA ASP A 279 8.63 4.12 -5.11
C ASP A 279 9.46 5.40 -4.91
N PRO A 280 10.56 5.60 -5.67
CA PRO A 280 11.41 6.78 -5.53
C PRO A 280 10.69 8.12 -5.74
N ASP A 281 9.69 8.16 -6.63
CA ASP A 281 8.93 9.39 -6.90
C ASP A 281 8.06 9.75 -5.69
N GLU A 282 7.53 8.75 -4.99
CA GLU A 282 6.71 8.94 -3.79
C GLU A 282 7.56 9.34 -2.58
N VAL A 283 8.76 8.78 -2.44
CA VAL A 283 9.74 9.19 -1.43
C VAL A 283 10.12 10.66 -1.63
N GLN A 284 10.45 11.04 -2.88
CA GLN A 284 10.77 12.42 -3.21
C GLN A 284 9.59 13.36 -2.94
N ALA A 285 8.36 12.94 -3.24
CA ALA A 285 7.15 13.72 -2.96
C ALA A 285 6.98 13.99 -1.45
N ALA A 286 7.21 12.97 -0.61
CA ALA A 286 7.06 13.07 0.83
C ALA A 286 8.01 14.10 1.46
N GLU A 287 9.22 14.30 0.92
CA GLU A 287 10.17 15.34 1.37
C GLU A 287 9.62 16.77 1.26
N TYR A 288 8.64 16.99 0.36
CA TYR A 288 7.97 18.28 0.16
C TYR A 288 6.56 18.31 0.77
N GLY A 289 6.19 17.29 1.55
CA GLY A 289 4.85 17.16 2.12
C GLY A 289 3.77 16.87 1.07
N LEU A 290 4.14 16.26 -0.05
CA LEU A 290 3.21 15.88 -1.13
C LEU A 290 2.81 14.42 -0.97
N ASN A 291 1.51 14.14 -0.99
CA ASN A 291 1.01 12.77 -1.06
C ASN A 291 0.88 12.39 -2.54
N PHE A 292 1.88 11.72 -3.09
CA PHE A 292 1.92 11.28 -4.49
C PHE A 292 1.77 9.77 -4.60
N ILE A 293 0.97 9.30 -5.56
CA ILE A 293 0.92 7.90 -5.96
C ILE A 293 0.88 7.84 -7.48
N LYS A 294 1.80 7.08 -8.07
CA LYS A 294 1.86 6.89 -9.51
C LYS A 294 0.80 5.90 -9.99
N LEU A 295 0.15 6.21 -11.12
CA LEU A 295 -0.84 5.38 -11.78
C LEU A 295 -0.46 5.17 -13.26
N ASP A 296 -1.22 4.34 -13.98
CA ASP A 296 -0.91 3.96 -15.37
C ASP A 296 -1.48 4.90 -16.46
N GLY A 297 -2.17 5.97 -16.06
CA GLY A 297 -2.84 6.88 -16.99
C GLY A 297 -1.93 7.92 -17.66
N ASP A 298 -2.57 8.92 -18.25
CA ASP A 298 -1.96 9.92 -19.13
C ASP A 298 -2.31 11.37 -18.77
N ILE A 299 -3.25 11.57 -17.84
CA ILE A 299 -3.66 12.90 -17.37
C ILE A 299 -3.11 13.11 -15.97
N GLY A 300 -2.10 13.98 -15.86
CA GLY A 300 -1.51 14.33 -14.57
C GLY A 300 -2.49 15.11 -13.71
N CYS A 301 -2.58 14.80 -12.43
CA CYS A 301 -3.47 15.49 -11.48
C CYS A 301 -2.65 16.27 -10.46
N LEU A 302 -3.04 17.51 -10.17
CA LEU A 302 -2.53 18.29 -9.05
C LEU A 302 -3.71 18.91 -8.30
N VAL A 303 -3.96 18.44 -7.09
CA VAL A 303 -5.15 18.78 -6.32
C VAL A 303 -4.79 19.07 -4.87
N ASN A 304 -5.58 19.89 -4.19
CA ASN A 304 -5.47 20.03 -2.73
C ASN A 304 -6.64 19.34 -2.02
N GLY A 305 -6.31 18.54 -1.02
CA GLY A 305 -7.22 17.68 -0.26
C GLY A 305 -7.42 16.30 -0.90
N ALA A 306 -7.09 15.25 -0.16
CA ALA A 306 -7.18 13.86 -0.61
C ALA A 306 -8.56 13.47 -1.19
N GLY A 307 -9.66 13.93 -0.58
CA GLY A 307 -11.01 13.66 -1.08
C GLY A 307 -11.27 14.29 -2.46
N LEU A 308 -10.83 15.53 -2.67
CA LEU A 308 -10.96 16.22 -3.95
C LEU A 308 -10.01 15.60 -4.99
N ALA A 309 -8.82 15.15 -4.59
CA ALA A 309 -7.89 14.46 -5.46
C ALA A 309 -8.50 13.16 -6.01
N MET A 310 -9.13 12.35 -5.15
CA MET A 310 -9.88 11.15 -5.58
C MET A 310 -11.04 11.51 -6.51
N ALA A 311 -11.87 12.49 -6.15
CA ALA A 311 -12.99 12.91 -7.00
C ALA A 311 -12.53 13.45 -8.37
N THR A 312 -11.36 14.09 -8.43
CA THR A 312 -10.77 14.59 -9.68
C THR A 312 -10.33 13.44 -10.59
N MET A 313 -9.73 12.39 -10.01
CA MET A 313 -9.39 11.17 -10.76
C MET A 313 -10.66 10.47 -11.28
N ASP A 314 -11.69 10.37 -10.44
CA ASP A 314 -12.96 9.73 -10.80
C ASP A 314 -13.64 10.48 -11.94
N ILE A 315 -13.73 11.82 -11.87
CA ILE A 315 -14.37 12.61 -12.92
C ILE A 315 -13.58 12.59 -14.24
N ILE A 316 -12.25 12.51 -14.20
CA ILE A 316 -11.43 12.24 -15.40
C ILE A 316 -11.84 10.89 -16.01
N LYS A 317 -11.98 9.86 -15.17
CA LYS A 317 -12.34 8.50 -15.62
C LYS A 317 -13.76 8.43 -16.18
N LEU A 318 -14.72 9.11 -15.54
CA LEU A 318 -16.11 9.23 -16.01
C LEU A 318 -16.20 9.89 -17.39
N ASN A 319 -15.30 10.82 -17.69
CA ASN A 319 -15.20 11.47 -18.99
C ASN A 319 -14.36 10.67 -20.03
N GLY A 320 -13.94 9.46 -19.68
CA GLY A 320 -13.20 8.55 -20.57
C GLY A 320 -11.72 8.91 -20.74
N GLY A 321 -11.12 9.60 -19.76
CA GLY A 321 -9.67 9.75 -19.62
C GLY A 321 -9.07 8.71 -18.66
N SER A 322 -7.75 8.77 -18.44
CA SER A 322 -7.09 7.97 -17.41
C SER A 322 -6.16 8.85 -16.56
N PRO A 323 -6.37 8.95 -15.23
CA PRO A 323 -5.48 9.70 -14.36
C PRO A 323 -4.10 9.02 -14.29
N ALA A 324 -3.03 9.81 -14.47
CA ALA A 324 -1.65 9.35 -14.43
C ALA A 324 -1.09 9.25 -13.00
N ASN A 325 -1.71 9.97 -12.05
CA ASN A 325 -1.29 9.97 -10.67
C ASN A 325 -2.43 10.44 -9.74
N PHE A 326 -2.30 10.06 -8.47
CA PHE A 326 -2.90 10.78 -7.35
C PHE A 326 -1.86 11.77 -6.83
N LEU A 327 -2.24 13.03 -6.58
CA LEU A 327 -1.37 14.00 -5.90
C LEU A 327 -2.22 14.97 -5.09
N ASP A 328 -1.99 14.96 -3.78
CA ASP A 328 -2.54 15.92 -2.83
C ASP A 328 -1.42 16.83 -2.29
N VAL A 329 -1.52 18.14 -2.56
CA VAL A 329 -0.59 19.18 -2.06
C VAL A 329 -0.94 19.69 -0.64
N GLY A 330 -2.01 19.17 -0.03
CA GLY A 330 -2.49 19.57 1.29
C GLY A 330 -3.13 20.96 1.33
N GLY A 331 -3.45 21.45 2.53
CA GLY A 331 -4.13 22.74 2.73
C GLY A 331 -3.30 23.99 2.40
N GLY A 332 -1.98 23.85 2.20
CA GLY A 332 -1.05 24.95 1.93
C GLY A 332 -0.27 24.72 0.63
N ALA A 333 -0.88 24.98 -0.51
CA ALA A 333 -0.25 24.86 -1.83
C ALA A 333 0.78 25.99 -2.06
N THR A 334 1.98 25.85 -1.47
CA THR A 334 3.06 26.83 -1.67
C THR A 334 3.59 26.78 -3.12
N PRO A 335 4.13 27.88 -3.69
CA PRO A 335 4.71 27.86 -5.03
C PRO A 335 5.80 26.79 -5.22
N LYS A 336 6.62 26.54 -4.20
CA LYS A 336 7.66 25.50 -4.21
C LYS A 336 7.07 24.09 -4.28
N ALA A 337 6.00 23.82 -3.52
CA ALA A 337 5.30 22.53 -3.56
C ALA A 337 4.64 22.30 -4.93
N ILE A 338 4.03 23.34 -5.51
CA ILE A 338 3.44 23.28 -6.85
C ILE A 338 4.53 22.96 -7.89
N GLN A 339 5.67 23.66 -7.85
CA GLN A 339 6.77 23.38 -8.77
C GLN A 339 7.25 21.93 -8.70
N ARG A 340 7.46 21.39 -7.50
CA ARG A 340 7.85 19.98 -7.32
C ARG A 340 6.79 18.99 -7.78
N ALA A 341 5.51 19.30 -7.56
CA ALA A 341 4.41 18.50 -8.08
C ALA A 341 4.44 18.43 -9.61
N PHE A 342 4.69 19.55 -10.31
CA PHE A 342 4.84 19.55 -11.76
C PHE A 342 6.07 18.76 -12.23
N GLU A 343 7.21 18.87 -11.55
CA GLU A 343 8.40 18.07 -11.87
C GLU A 343 8.13 16.57 -11.76
N LEU A 344 7.44 16.12 -10.70
CA LEU A 344 7.06 14.72 -10.51
C LEU A 344 6.10 14.24 -11.60
N ILE A 345 5.06 15.02 -11.91
CA ILE A 345 4.07 14.68 -12.95
C ILE A 345 4.74 14.58 -14.32
N THR A 346 5.61 15.53 -14.65
CA THR A 346 6.20 15.66 -16.00
C THR A 346 7.39 14.73 -16.22
N LYS A 347 7.93 14.11 -15.17
CA LYS A 347 8.91 13.03 -15.27
C LYS A 347 8.35 11.80 -16.00
N ASP A 348 7.04 11.59 -15.95
CA ASP A 348 6.40 10.51 -16.71
C ASP A 348 6.09 10.96 -18.15
N PRO A 349 6.77 10.39 -19.17
CA PRO A 349 6.54 10.76 -20.57
C PRO A 349 5.13 10.39 -21.07
N LYS A 350 4.40 9.50 -20.39
CA LYS A 350 3.01 9.16 -20.73
C LYS A 350 2.06 10.32 -20.50
N VAL A 351 2.44 11.30 -19.68
CA VAL A 351 1.59 12.46 -19.40
C VAL A 351 1.44 13.32 -20.64
N THR A 352 0.18 13.54 -21.02
CA THR A 352 -0.23 14.27 -22.23
C THR A 352 -1.07 15.51 -21.92
N ALA A 353 -1.65 15.60 -20.72
CA ALA A 353 -2.30 16.80 -20.19
C ALA A 353 -2.16 16.84 -18.67
N ILE A 354 -2.24 18.03 -18.07
CA ILE A 354 -2.24 18.19 -16.61
C ILE A 354 -3.53 18.89 -16.20
N PHE A 355 -4.23 18.32 -15.23
CA PHE A 355 -5.40 18.91 -14.60
C PHE A 355 -5.06 19.39 -13.18
N VAL A 356 -4.99 20.71 -13.01
CA VAL A 356 -4.87 21.40 -11.73
C VAL A 356 -6.27 21.73 -11.22
N ASN A 357 -6.66 21.17 -10.09
CA ASN A 357 -7.95 21.46 -9.44
C ASN A 357 -7.69 21.91 -8.01
N ILE A 358 -7.70 23.22 -7.76
CA ILE A 358 -7.40 23.77 -6.44
C ILE A 358 -8.61 24.56 -5.91
N PHE A 359 -9.06 24.17 -4.73
CA PHE A 359 -9.99 24.96 -3.93
C PHE A 359 -9.17 25.78 -2.92
N GLY A 360 -9.02 27.08 -3.19
CA GLY A 360 -8.09 27.99 -2.51
C GLY A 360 -8.17 27.96 -1.00
N GLY A 361 -9.37 27.78 -0.43
CA GLY A 361 -9.55 27.68 1.03
C GLY A 361 -8.96 28.90 1.73
N ILE A 362 -7.80 28.72 2.39
CA ILE A 362 -7.04 29.77 3.08
C ILE A 362 -6.10 30.57 2.16
N VAL A 363 -5.75 30.03 0.99
CA VAL A 363 -4.84 30.64 -0.01
C VAL A 363 -5.67 31.32 -1.09
N ARG A 364 -5.26 32.52 -1.51
CA ARG A 364 -5.93 33.26 -2.59
C ARG A 364 -5.63 32.64 -3.95
N CYS A 365 -6.63 32.57 -4.82
CA CYS A 365 -6.47 32.01 -6.17
C CYS A 365 -5.47 32.80 -7.02
N ASP A 366 -5.35 34.12 -6.82
CA ASP A 366 -4.39 34.93 -7.59
C ASP A 366 -2.93 34.61 -7.25
N ASP A 367 -2.63 34.24 -6.01
CA ASP A 367 -1.30 33.77 -5.62
C ASP A 367 -0.99 32.40 -6.21
N ILE A 368 -1.96 31.49 -6.22
CA ILE A 368 -1.85 30.18 -6.85
C ILE A 368 -1.63 30.33 -8.37
N ALA A 369 -2.39 31.22 -9.03
CA ALA A 369 -2.22 31.49 -10.45
C ALA A 369 -0.83 32.03 -10.79
N ARG A 370 -0.29 32.98 -10.00
CA ARG A 370 1.10 33.45 -10.18
C ARG A 370 2.11 32.31 -10.04
N GLY A 371 1.93 31.45 -9.03
CA GLY A 371 2.78 30.26 -8.83
C GLY A 371 2.72 29.28 -9.99
N LEU A 372 1.51 29.04 -10.53
CA LEU A 372 1.28 28.18 -11.69
C LEU A 372 1.93 28.75 -12.96
N ILE A 373 1.72 30.03 -13.26
CA ILE A 373 2.31 30.75 -14.40
C ILE A 373 3.84 30.68 -14.32
N GLY A 374 4.41 31.00 -13.17
CA GLY A 374 5.86 30.93 -12.95
C GLY A 374 6.42 29.52 -13.14
N THR A 375 5.72 28.49 -12.65
CA THR A 375 6.13 27.08 -12.82
C THR A 375 6.12 26.68 -14.29
N VAL A 376 5.04 26.98 -15.02
CA VAL A 376 4.89 26.64 -16.45
C VAL A 376 5.95 27.34 -17.30
N GLN A 377 6.25 28.62 -17.00
CA GLN A 377 7.32 29.38 -17.66
C GLN A 377 8.70 28.79 -17.39
N ASN A 378 9.05 28.57 -16.11
CA ASN A 378 10.36 28.10 -15.70
C ASN A 378 10.68 26.70 -16.26
N MET A 379 9.67 25.83 -16.34
CA MET A 379 9.81 24.47 -16.86
C MET A 379 9.63 24.37 -18.38
N ASN A 380 9.24 25.47 -19.05
CA ASN A 380 8.93 25.50 -20.48
C ASN A 380 7.96 24.38 -20.91
N LEU A 381 6.87 24.21 -20.15
CA LEU A 381 5.95 23.08 -20.33
C LEU A 381 5.21 23.17 -21.65
N ARG A 382 5.30 22.09 -22.43
CA ARG A 382 4.58 21.93 -23.70
C ARG A 382 3.22 21.26 -23.55
N VAL A 383 3.05 20.47 -22.48
CA VAL A 383 1.79 19.79 -22.17
C VAL A 383 0.73 20.82 -21.75
N PRO A 384 -0.50 20.74 -22.28
CA PRO A 384 -1.58 21.65 -21.92
C PRO A 384 -1.97 21.47 -20.46
N VAL A 385 -2.13 22.61 -19.77
CA VAL A 385 -2.56 22.64 -18.37
C VAL A 385 -4.00 23.13 -18.31
N VAL A 386 -4.90 22.34 -17.78
CA VAL A 386 -6.26 22.77 -17.43
C VAL A 386 -6.27 23.12 -15.96
N ALA A 387 -6.65 24.35 -15.63
CA ALA A 387 -6.68 24.86 -14.27
C ALA A 387 -8.11 25.18 -13.86
N ARG A 388 -8.54 24.64 -12.71
CA ARG A 388 -9.79 25.01 -12.06
C ARG A 388 -9.45 25.51 -10.66
N LEU A 389 -9.50 26.83 -10.49
CA LEU A 389 -9.20 27.51 -9.24
C LEU A 389 -10.50 28.05 -8.63
N GLN A 390 -10.82 27.69 -7.39
CA GLN A 390 -12.04 28.14 -6.71
C GLN A 390 -11.74 28.77 -5.37
N GLY A 391 -12.29 29.96 -5.09
CA GLY A 391 -12.09 30.65 -3.82
C GLY A 391 -11.87 32.15 -3.99
N THR A 392 -11.24 32.76 -2.99
CA THR A 392 -10.93 34.20 -2.96
C THR A 392 -10.11 34.60 -4.19
N ASN A 393 -10.54 35.68 -4.87
CA ASN A 393 -9.89 36.24 -6.06
C ASN A 393 -9.80 35.29 -7.27
N MET A 394 -10.74 34.35 -7.42
CA MET A 394 -10.81 33.51 -8.63
C MET A 394 -10.83 34.34 -9.92
N GLN A 395 -11.66 35.39 -10.00
CA GLN A 395 -11.79 36.20 -11.23
C GLN A 395 -10.45 36.83 -11.63
N GLU A 396 -9.71 37.36 -10.65
CA GLU A 396 -8.37 37.91 -10.88
C GLU A 396 -7.38 36.81 -11.30
N ALA A 397 -7.44 35.63 -10.68
CA ALA A 397 -6.63 34.48 -11.04
C ALA A 397 -6.86 34.04 -12.51
N GLN A 398 -8.11 34.00 -12.94
CA GLN A 398 -8.50 33.67 -14.31
C GLN A 398 -7.98 34.72 -15.30
N LYS A 399 -8.10 36.01 -14.95
CA LYS A 399 -7.54 37.10 -15.75
C LYS A 399 -6.02 36.97 -15.89
N LEU A 400 -5.30 36.74 -14.80
CA LEU A 400 -3.85 36.53 -14.80
C LEU A 400 -3.44 35.35 -15.69
N ILE A 401 -4.17 34.24 -15.63
CA ILE A 401 -3.92 33.06 -16.47
C ILE A 401 -4.13 33.40 -17.96
N ASN A 402 -5.24 34.04 -18.30
CA ASN A 402 -5.58 34.38 -19.69
C ASN A 402 -4.59 35.38 -20.30
N GLU A 403 -4.11 36.36 -19.51
CA GLU A 403 -3.14 37.36 -19.94
C GLU A 403 -1.70 36.82 -20.03
N SER A 404 -1.42 35.64 -19.47
CA SER A 404 -0.06 35.07 -19.42
C SER A 404 0.50 34.62 -20.77
N GLY A 405 -0.36 34.40 -21.77
CA GLY A 405 0.02 33.84 -23.08
C GLY A 405 0.50 32.38 -23.03
N LEU A 406 0.38 31.71 -21.88
CA LEU A 406 0.79 30.32 -21.68
C LEU A 406 -0.34 29.36 -22.02
N LYS A 407 0.00 28.08 -22.22
CA LYS A 407 -0.96 26.99 -22.50
C LYS A 407 -1.69 26.52 -21.23
N ILE A 408 -2.24 27.48 -20.49
CA ILE A 408 -2.99 27.27 -19.25
C ILE A 408 -4.45 27.68 -19.51
N PHE A 409 -5.38 26.75 -19.33
CA PHE A 409 -6.80 26.93 -19.62
C PHE A 409 -7.58 26.99 -18.31
N SER A 410 -8.03 28.18 -17.93
CA SER A 410 -8.78 28.39 -16.70
C SER A 410 -10.28 28.11 -16.91
N LEU A 411 -10.84 27.18 -16.15
CA LEU A 411 -12.26 26.78 -16.20
C LEU A 411 -12.86 26.82 -14.79
N GLU A 412 -14.12 27.23 -14.66
CA GLU A 412 -14.79 27.34 -13.35
C GLU A 412 -15.37 26.00 -12.90
N ASP A 413 -16.14 25.37 -13.78
CA ASP A 413 -16.87 24.14 -13.51
C ASP A 413 -15.97 22.90 -13.59
N LEU A 414 -16.17 21.97 -12.65
CA LEU A 414 -15.35 20.78 -12.49
C LEU A 414 -15.54 19.80 -13.67
N GLN A 415 -16.79 19.61 -14.11
CA GLN A 415 -17.11 18.71 -15.22
C GLN A 415 -16.51 19.23 -16.53
N SER A 416 -16.69 20.53 -16.80
CA SER A 416 -16.13 21.20 -17.96
C SER A 416 -14.59 21.12 -18.00
N ALA A 417 -13.94 21.31 -16.84
CA ALA A 417 -12.49 21.19 -16.72
C ALA A 417 -12.00 19.76 -16.97
N ALA A 418 -12.69 18.76 -16.44
CA ALA A 418 -12.37 17.35 -16.66
C ALA A 418 -12.53 16.96 -18.15
N GLU A 419 -13.65 17.31 -18.77
CA GLU A 419 -13.88 17.08 -20.21
C GLU A 419 -12.77 17.70 -21.06
N LYS A 420 -12.38 18.94 -20.74
CA LYS A 420 -11.32 19.63 -21.47
C LYS A 420 -9.96 18.95 -21.31
N ALA A 421 -9.61 18.51 -20.10
CA ALA A 421 -8.37 17.78 -19.85
C ALA A 421 -8.33 16.47 -20.65
N VAL A 422 -9.45 15.75 -20.71
CA VAL A 422 -9.57 14.52 -21.52
C VAL A 422 -9.44 14.82 -23.02
N GLN A 423 -10.13 15.84 -23.51
CA GLN A 423 -10.06 16.25 -24.92
C GLN A 423 -8.62 16.62 -25.33
N PHE A 424 -7.94 17.45 -24.54
CA PHE A 424 -6.55 17.80 -24.79
C PHE A 424 -5.63 16.59 -24.76
N SER A 425 -5.81 15.71 -23.77
CA SER A 425 -5.03 14.47 -23.70
C SER A 425 -5.17 13.63 -24.97
N ARG A 426 -6.40 13.46 -25.48
CA ARG A 426 -6.67 12.71 -26.73
C ARG A 426 -6.00 13.37 -27.93
N VAL A 427 -6.09 14.69 -28.06
CA VAL A 427 -5.45 15.41 -29.18
C VAL A 427 -3.93 15.25 -29.14
N VAL A 428 -3.31 15.41 -27.97
CA VAL A 428 -1.86 15.22 -27.82
C VAL A 428 -1.46 13.78 -28.12
N LYS A 429 -2.23 12.79 -27.67
CA LYS A 429 -1.99 11.37 -28.00
C LYS A 429 -2.04 11.11 -29.50
N MET A 430 -3.13 11.50 -30.15
CA MET A 430 -3.29 11.34 -31.60
C MET A 430 -2.13 11.98 -32.36
N ALA A 431 -1.68 13.16 -31.91
CA ALA A 431 -0.56 13.86 -32.52
C ALA A 431 0.78 13.15 -32.34
N ARG A 432 1.04 12.61 -31.14
CA ARG A 432 2.22 11.77 -30.88
C ARG A 432 2.20 10.50 -31.73
N ASP A 433 1.04 9.88 -31.92
CA ASP A 433 0.88 8.65 -32.70
C ASP A 433 1.17 8.85 -34.20
N ILE A 434 0.96 10.05 -34.73
CA ILE A 434 1.23 10.41 -36.14
C ILE A 434 2.46 11.32 -36.31
N ASP A 435 3.27 11.48 -35.24
CA ASP A 435 4.50 12.29 -35.20
C ASP A 435 4.33 13.75 -35.67
N VAL A 436 3.25 14.40 -35.24
CA VAL A 436 3.01 15.84 -35.49
C VAL A 436 2.99 16.64 -34.19
N GLY A 437 3.48 17.88 -34.27
CA GLY A 437 3.33 18.85 -33.19
C GLY A 437 1.92 19.42 -33.14
N VAL A 438 1.35 19.54 -31.93
CA VAL A 438 0.11 20.30 -31.71
C VAL A 438 0.41 21.56 -30.92
N GLU A 439 -0.13 22.67 -31.42
CA GLU A 439 -0.18 23.92 -30.71
C GLU A 439 -1.62 24.23 -30.32
N PHE A 440 -1.88 24.33 -29.02
CA PHE A 440 -3.15 24.79 -28.50
C PHE A 440 -3.12 26.31 -28.39
N THR A 441 -4.07 26.98 -29.03
CA THR A 441 -4.30 28.41 -28.87
C THR A 441 -5.49 28.64 -27.94
N LEU A 442 -5.39 29.68 -27.10
CA LEU A 442 -6.52 30.16 -26.33
C LEU A 442 -7.45 30.88 -27.33
N GLY A 443 -8.68 30.38 -27.49
CA GLY A 443 -9.72 31.05 -28.28
C GLY A 443 -10.30 32.23 -27.51
N ILE A 444 -9.47 33.23 -27.22
CA ILE A 444 -9.85 34.50 -26.58
C ILE A 444 -10.37 35.45 -27.64
#